data_AF-A0A2R6C8X7-F1
#
_entry.id   AF-A0A2R6C8X7-F1
#
_cell.length_a   1.000
_cell.length_b   1.000
_cell.length_c   1.000
_cell.angle_alpha   90.00
_cell.angle_beta   90.00
_cell.angle_gamma   90.00
#
_symmetry.space_group_name_H-M   'P 1'
#
loop_
_entity.id
_entity.type
_entity.pdbx_description
1 polymer ?
#
loop_
_entity_poly.entity_id
_entity_poly.type
_entity_poly.pdbx_seq_one_letter_code
_entity_poly.pdbx_strand_id
1 'polypeptide(L)'
;MFYVSIVKFTVSGIYSSALSKLLLDRGYQPTKLSNTLVERLGGEGAGKDEPDVVIKDMSRWQGVIVIGDQAKTVADTIVQELGTVAQFYLPKMYGAVFK
;
A
#
# COMPACT_ATOMS: atom_id res chain seq x y z
N MET A 1 -19.49 -19.43 -1.62
CA MET A 1 -19.25 -18.23 -2.46
C MET A 1 -18.22 -17.39 -1.73
N PHE A 2 -16.94 -17.51 -2.10
CA PHE A 2 -15.89 -16.73 -1.43
C PHE A 2 -15.94 -15.31 -1.98
N TYR A 3 -16.36 -14.36 -1.15
CA TYR A 3 -16.18 -12.94 -1.44
C TYR A 3 -14.67 -12.69 -1.41
N VAL A 4 -14.04 -12.54 -2.57
CA VAL A 4 -12.68 -11.98 -2.62
C VAL A 4 -12.87 -10.49 -2.36
N SER A 5 -12.70 -10.06 -1.11
CA SER A 5 -12.68 -8.64 -0.76
C SER A 5 -11.52 -7.99 -1.51
N ILE A 6 -11.82 -7.07 -2.41
CA ILE A 6 -10.82 -6.26 -3.10
C ILE A 6 -10.09 -5.45 -2.03
N VAL A 7 -8.79 -5.67 -1.90
CA VAL A 7 -7.96 -4.99 -0.89
C VAL A 7 -7.73 -3.55 -1.34
N LYS A 8 -8.15 -2.61 -0.49
CA LYS A 8 -7.99 -1.17 -0.71
C LYS A 8 -6.69 -0.69 -0.10
N PHE A 9 -5.96 0.17 -0.82
CA PHE A 9 -4.70 0.72 -0.32
C PHE A 9 -4.61 2.23 -0.52
N THR A 10 -3.80 2.87 0.32
CA THR A 10 -3.30 4.22 0.08
C THR A 10 -1.78 4.21 0.19
N VAL A 11 -1.12 5.09 -0.57
CA VAL A 11 0.34 5.19 -0.55
C VAL A 11 0.81 6.64 -0.56
N SER A 12 1.85 6.91 0.21
CA SER A 12 2.56 8.19 0.23
C SER A 12 4.08 7.97 0.19
N GLY A 13 4.81 9.07 0.00
CA GLY A 13 6.27 9.05 -0.06
C GLY A 13 6.85 8.93 -1.46
N ILE A 14 8.17 8.79 -1.53
CA ILE A 14 8.93 8.85 -2.79
C ILE A 14 8.67 7.67 -3.72
N TYR A 15 8.22 6.53 -3.18
CA TYR A 15 7.94 5.31 -3.94
C TYR A 15 6.48 5.22 -4.42
N SER A 16 5.66 6.21 -4.10
CA SER A 16 4.21 6.17 -4.29
C SER A 16 3.77 5.90 -5.73
N SER A 17 4.36 6.57 -6.72
CA SER A 17 4.00 6.35 -8.13
C SER A 17 4.24 4.90 -8.58
N ALA A 18 5.39 4.32 -8.23
CA ALA A 18 5.76 2.97 -8.65
C ALA A 18 4.92 1.91 -7.94
N LEU A 19 4.71 2.07 -6.63
CA LEU A 19 3.91 1.14 -5.83
C LEU A 19 2.43 1.22 -6.19
N SER A 20 1.88 2.40 -6.44
CA SER A 20 0.49 2.54 -6.90
C SER A 20 0.26 1.77 -8.19
N LYS A 21 1.16 1.89 -9.17
CA LYS A 21 1.03 1.19 -10.44
C LYS A 21 1.13 -0.32 -10.26
N LEU A 22 2.14 -0.79 -9.53
CA LEU A 22 2.33 -2.23 -9.25
C LEU A 22 1.09 -2.85 -8.61
N LEU A 23 0.53 -2.18 -7.60
CA LEU A 23 -0.63 -2.69 -6.89
C LEU A 23 -1.91 -2.60 -7.74
N LEU A 24 -2.09 -1.54 -8.50
CA LEU A 24 -3.17 -1.43 -9.49
C LEU A 24 -3.13 -2.58 -10.51
N ASP A 25 -1.95 -2.87 -11.07
CA ASP A 25 -1.75 -3.95 -12.05
C ASP A 25 -2.06 -5.34 -11.45
N ARG A 26 -2.08 -5.47 -10.11
CA ARG A 26 -2.43 -6.68 -9.36
C ARG A 26 -3.88 -6.71 -8.86
N GLY A 27 -4.70 -5.74 -9.25
CA GLY A 27 -6.13 -5.69 -8.92
C GLY A 27 -6.42 -5.16 -7.52
N TYR A 28 -5.44 -4.52 -6.85
CA TYR A 28 -5.70 -3.77 -5.63
C TYR A 28 -6.37 -2.45 -5.97
N GLN A 29 -7.23 -1.96 -5.07
CA GLN A 29 -7.98 -0.72 -5.30
C GLN A 29 -7.29 0.46 -4.58
N PRO A 30 -6.78 1.48 -5.29
CA PRO A 30 -6.29 2.68 -4.64
C PRO A 30 -7.45 3.51 -4.07
N THR A 31 -7.24 4.10 -2.91
CA THR A 31 -8.15 5.06 -2.28
C THR A 31 -7.38 6.16 -1.56
N LYS A 32 -7.99 7.33 -1.41
CA LYS A 32 -7.42 8.50 -0.71
C LYS A 32 -5.98 8.84 -1.15
N LEU A 33 -5.65 8.67 -2.42
CA LEU A 33 -4.35 9.07 -2.94
C LEU A 33 -4.25 10.61 -2.99
N SER A 34 -3.03 11.14 -3.04
CA SER A 34 -2.83 12.57 -3.27
C SER A 34 -3.33 12.96 -4.67
N ASN A 35 -3.79 14.20 -4.83
CA ASN A 35 -4.29 14.71 -6.12
C ASN A 35 -3.29 14.46 -7.26
N THR A 36 -2.00 14.68 -6.99
CA THR A 36 -0.92 14.42 -7.97
C THR A 36 -0.84 12.96 -8.41
N LEU A 37 -1.06 11.99 -7.52
CA LEU A 37 -1.07 10.58 -7.89
C LEU A 37 -2.36 10.21 -8.64
N VAL A 38 -3.50 10.74 -8.21
CA VAL A 38 -4.78 10.55 -8.91
C VAL A 38 -4.68 11.01 -10.36
N GLU A 39 -4.13 12.20 -10.60
CA GLU A 39 -3.90 12.73 -11.95
C GLU A 39 -2.98 11.81 -12.77
N ARG A 40 -1.87 11.34 -12.17
CA ARG A 40 -0.90 10.44 -12.84
C ARG A 40 -1.48 9.07 -13.18
N LEU A 41 -2.44 8.59 -12.40
CA LEU A 41 -3.08 7.29 -12.57
C LEU A 41 -4.42 7.40 -13.32
N GLY A 42 -4.73 8.55 -13.93
CA GLY A 42 -5.92 8.72 -14.76
C GLY A 42 -7.24 8.78 -13.98
N GLY A 43 -7.21 9.20 -12.71
CA GLY A 43 -8.40 9.31 -11.85
C GLY A 43 -8.52 8.19 -10.80
N GLU A 44 -7.72 7.13 -10.93
CA GLU A 44 -7.65 6.05 -9.94
C GLU A 44 -7.16 6.58 -8.58
N GLY A 45 -7.77 6.12 -7.49
CA GLY A 45 -7.39 6.52 -6.12
C GLY A 45 -8.09 7.76 -5.57
N ALA A 46 -9.00 8.38 -6.33
CA ALA A 46 -9.87 9.45 -5.85
C ALA A 46 -10.97 8.96 -4.86
N GLY A 47 -11.06 7.65 -4.64
CA GLY A 47 -11.98 7.03 -3.69
C GLY A 47 -11.86 7.63 -2.29
N LYS A 48 -12.99 7.66 -1.56
CA LYS A 48 -13.07 8.16 -0.18
C LYS A 48 -13.15 7.06 0.86
N ASP A 49 -13.25 5.80 0.43
CA ASP A 49 -13.23 4.64 1.29
C ASP A 49 -11.98 4.60 2.17
N GLU A 50 -12.12 4.08 3.39
CA GLU A 50 -10.94 3.78 4.21
C GLU A 50 -10.08 2.70 3.54
N PRO A 51 -8.76 2.87 3.50
CA PRO A 51 -7.86 1.85 3.00
C PRO A 51 -7.73 0.71 4.02
N ASP A 52 -7.70 -0.53 3.53
CA ASP A 52 -7.33 -1.70 4.33
C ASP A 52 -5.83 -1.70 4.64
N VAL A 53 -5.03 -1.04 3.78
CA VAL A 53 -3.58 -0.96 3.87
C VAL A 53 -3.06 0.45 3.59
N VAL A 54 -2.22 0.96 4.49
CA VAL A 54 -1.49 2.23 4.35
C VAL A 54 -0.02 1.93 4.10
N ILE A 55 0.52 2.49 3.01
CA ILE A 55 1.91 2.34 2.61
C ILE A 55 2.61 3.70 2.68
N LYS A 56 3.77 3.76 3.32
CA LYS A 56 4.59 4.99 3.40
C LYS A 56 6.06 4.67 3.35
N ASP A 57 6.88 5.64 2.97
CA ASP A 57 8.32 5.53 3.03
C ASP A 57 8.84 5.45 4.48
N MET A 58 9.93 4.71 4.67
CA MET A 58 10.69 4.75 5.91
C MET A 58 11.50 6.04 6.00
N SER A 59 11.84 6.45 7.23
CA SER A 59 12.82 7.52 7.44
C SER A 59 14.12 7.22 6.70
N ARG A 60 14.70 8.26 6.08
CA ARG A 60 15.87 8.16 5.20
C ARG A 60 15.67 7.32 3.93
N TRP A 61 14.42 7.02 3.56
CA TRP A 61 14.05 6.40 2.30
C TRP A 61 14.70 5.04 2.02
N GLN A 62 15.02 4.27 3.06
CA GLN A 62 15.66 2.96 2.90
C GLN A 62 14.65 1.81 2.69
N GLY A 63 13.37 2.12 2.48
CA GLY A 63 12.32 1.13 2.30
C GLY A 63 10.93 1.72 2.48
N VAL A 64 9.96 0.83 2.65
CA VAL A 64 8.55 1.17 2.86
C VAL A 64 7.99 0.43 4.06
N ILE A 65 7.05 1.08 4.73
CA ILE A 65 6.26 0.52 5.83
C ILE A 65 4.86 0.25 5.28
N VAL A 66 4.39 -0.98 5.48
CA VAL A 66 3.04 -1.42 5.10
C VAL A 66 2.27 -1.68 6.39
N ILE A 67 1.11 -1.03 6.56
CA ILE A 67 0.33 -1.03 7.81
C ILE A 67 -1.12 -1.38 7.50
N GLY A 68 -1.76 -2.22 8.32
CA GLY A 68 -3.17 -2.58 8.19
C GLY A 68 -3.40 -4.09 8.21
N ASP A 69 -4.67 -4.50 8.14
CA ASP A 69 -5.08 -5.90 8.32
C ASP A 69 -4.57 -6.80 7.18
N GLN A 70 -4.45 -6.26 5.97
CA GLN A 70 -3.93 -6.95 4.79
C GLN A 70 -2.47 -6.59 4.47
N ALA A 71 -1.75 -6.01 5.44
CA ALA A 71 -0.39 -5.53 5.22
C ALA A 71 0.57 -6.65 4.77
N LYS A 72 0.43 -7.85 5.34
CA LYS A 72 1.26 -8.99 4.95
C LYS A 72 1.03 -9.40 3.50
N THR A 73 -0.23 -9.52 3.07
CA THR A 73 -0.59 -9.88 1.69
C THR A 73 -0.03 -8.87 0.68
N VAL A 74 -0.17 -7.59 0.98
CA VAL A 74 0.37 -6.50 0.14
C VAL A 74 1.89 -6.53 0.12
N ALA A 75 2.54 -6.71 1.29
CA ALA A 75 4.00 -6.81 1.36
C ALA A 75 4.55 -7.99 0.57
N ASP A 76 3.94 -9.18 0.72
CA ASP A 76 4.34 -10.39 -0.04
C ASP A 76 4.21 -10.16 -1.55
N THR A 77 3.16 -9.46 -2.00
CA THR A 77 3.01 -9.08 -3.42
C THR A 77 4.15 -8.16 -3.87
N ILE A 78 4.46 -7.11 -3.09
CA ILE A 78 5.55 -6.18 -3.42
C ILE A 78 6.90 -6.93 -3.46
N VAL A 79 7.15 -7.85 -2.52
CA VAL A 79 8.38 -8.67 -2.48
C VAL A 79 8.51 -9.54 -3.72
N GLN A 80 7.42 -10.24 -4.09
CA GLN A 80 7.39 -11.13 -5.25
C GLN A 80 7.71 -10.38 -6.55
N GLU A 81 7.16 -9.18 -6.71
CA GLU A 81 7.39 -8.35 -7.90
C GLU A 81 8.78 -7.70 -7.93
N LEU A 82 9.32 -7.35 -6.76
CA LEU A 82 10.63 -6.68 -6.64
C LEU A 82 11.81 -7.64 -6.49
N GLY A 83 11.60 -8.93 -6.77
CA GLY A 83 12.56 -10.04 -6.72
C GLY A 83 13.99 -9.68 -6.28
N THR A 84 14.34 -10.05 -5.04
CA THR A 84 15.73 -10.06 -4.51
C THR A 84 16.39 -8.72 -4.17
N VAL A 85 15.65 -7.61 -3.97
CA VAL A 85 16.30 -6.30 -3.66
C VAL A 85 15.87 -5.65 -2.34
N ALA A 86 14.80 -6.11 -1.67
CA ALA A 86 14.25 -5.40 -0.51
C ALA A 86 14.25 -6.25 0.78
N GLN A 87 14.99 -5.79 1.79
CA GLN A 87 14.82 -6.24 3.18
C GLN A 87 13.54 -5.60 3.73
N PHE A 88 12.46 -6.36 3.81
CA PHE A 88 11.21 -5.88 4.40
C PHE A 88 11.29 -6.04 5.93
N TYR A 89 11.30 -4.91 6.64
CA TYR A 89 10.99 -4.92 8.06
C TYR A 89 9.46 -4.82 8.20
N LEU A 90 8.81 -5.94 8.53
CA LEU A 90 7.43 -5.95 8.98
C LEU A 90 7.43 -5.70 10.48
N PRO A 91 7.23 -4.45 10.98
CA PRO A 91 6.98 -4.28 12.39
C PRO A 91 5.71 -5.06 12.73
N LYS A 92 5.82 -6.01 13.66
CA LYS A 92 4.66 -6.59 14.36
C LYS A 92 4.00 -5.48 15.17
N MET A 93 3.24 -4.58 14.55
CA MET A 93 2.40 -3.65 15.29
C MET A 93 1.15 -4.40 15.78
N TYR A 94 1.25 -4.95 16.98
CA TYR A 94 0.09 -5.22 17.82
C TYR A 94 -0.30 -3.89 18.45
N GLY A 95 -1.39 -3.28 17.99
CA GLY A 95 -1.89 -2.04 18.55
C GLY A 95 -2.45 -2.27 19.97
N ALA A 96 -2.02 -1.45 20.92
CA ALA A 96 -2.81 -1.13 22.11
C ALA A 96 -3.16 0.36 22.01
N VAL A 97 -4.44 0.64 21.73
CA VAL A 97 -5.00 1.99 21.87
C VAL A 97 -5.29 2.16 23.36
N PHE A 98 -4.55 3.05 24.03
CA PHE A 98 -4.93 3.51 25.36
C PHE A 98 -5.96 4.63 25.22
N LYS A 99 -7.01 4.51 26.04
CA LYS A 99 -8.20 5.35 26.10
C LYS A 99 -7.90 6.73 26.69
#